data_AF-A0A953AWQ2-F1
#
_entry.id   AF-A0A953AWQ2-F1
#
_cell.length_a   1.000
_cell.length_b   1.000
_cell.length_c   1.000
_cell.angle_alpha   90.00
_cell.angle_beta   90.00
_cell.angle_gamma   90.00
#
_symmetry.space_group_name_H-M   'P 1'
#
loop_
_entity.id
_entity.type
_entity.pdbx_description
1 polymer ?
#
loop_
_entity_poly.entity_id
_entity_poly.type
_entity_poly.pdbx_seq_one_letter_code
_entity_poly.pdbx_strand_id
1 'polypeptide(L)'
;MPEPTSPLQNLPPRDGDAPLHELTLDQLSVFLYIAFTGEELLELLRGIGAALKGGYRLESLQDAERADVLAGELRDYPKLRKKVIEKLAEIYEFPALDGVVLPPAVAEEIALLAVQHDATVRMIWRLLADPSPEVRKTSALALDALVADYYGPPPGQKDVAGKPAPAPAAAPAPKPAEDPDLKELKKEARRAGAMAERARERATNLKEQLREARAEISRLEREAASKAKESARLAAELERAREKLAEARKKKGHEEFEKLEKERAELKSRVGTLEEKVRALVEERTKLEEQLAAVARQSAQRPAEPVKPAAEVPEPPVEELPATWLFPRFTREFYDSLERWDPRIQRTAFKQAFLLAENHRHPSLRAIPLEGIPGYYRVRIATDVRLIYRRSENEREVEILSLIDREDLDRYVRQAKTR
;
A
#
# COMPACT_ATOMS: atom_id res chain seq x y z
N MET A 1 13.37 -31.28 47.30
CA MET A 1 13.69 -29.97 46.70
C MET A 1 13.98 -30.25 45.24
N PRO A 2 13.08 -29.93 44.29
CA PRO A 2 13.43 -30.06 42.88
C PRO A 2 14.48 -29.00 42.54
N GLU A 3 15.52 -29.42 41.83
CA GLU A 3 16.63 -28.57 41.40
C GLU A 3 16.13 -27.44 40.48
N PRO A 4 16.69 -26.22 40.58
CA PRO A 4 16.38 -25.16 39.65
C PRO A 4 17.00 -25.51 38.28
N THR A 5 16.16 -25.93 37.34
CA THR A 5 16.49 -26.04 35.92
C THR A 5 17.02 -24.69 35.44
N SER A 6 18.30 -24.65 35.09
CA SER A 6 18.99 -23.45 34.59
C SER A 6 18.35 -22.98 33.27
N PRO A 7 18.04 -21.69 33.10
CA PRO A 7 17.33 -21.15 31.92
C PRO A 7 18.27 -20.90 30.71
N LEU A 8 19.32 -21.71 30.53
CA LEU A 8 20.38 -21.45 29.55
C LEU A 8 20.22 -22.19 28.21
N GLN A 9 19.00 -22.55 27.79
CA GLN A 9 18.82 -23.44 26.63
C GLN A 9 17.72 -23.09 25.62
N ASN A 10 17.31 -21.82 25.49
CA ASN A 10 16.33 -21.41 24.47
C ASN A 10 16.82 -20.23 23.61
N LEU A 11 18.05 -20.29 23.11
CA LEU A 11 18.43 -19.48 21.94
C LEU A 11 18.08 -20.28 20.68
N PRO A 12 17.54 -19.65 19.63
CA PRO A 12 17.28 -20.35 18.37
C PRO A 12 18.58 -20.99 17.85
N PRO A 13 18.53 -22.22 17.30
CA PRO A 13 19.72 -22.89 16.79
C PRO A 13 20.39 -22.02 15.72
N ARG A 14 21.71 -21.75 15.88
CA ARG A 14 22.51 -20.99 14.90
C ARG A 14 22.56 -21.65 13.52
N ASP A 15 22.27 -22.94 13.50
CA ASP A 15 22.15 -23.84 12.37
C ASP A 15 20.82 -23.68 11.59
N GLY A 16 20.01 -22.67 11.96
CA GLY A 16 19.05 -22.08 11.04
C GLY A 16 17.65 -22.66 11.14
N ASP A 17 17.09 -22.77 12.35
CA ASP A 17 15.67 -23.06 12.51
C ASP A 17 14.96 -21.88 13.16
N ALA A 18 15.02 -20.72 12.50
CA ALA A 18 13.91 -19.77 12.64
C ALA A 18 12.66 -20.53 12.18
N PRO A 19 11.63 -20.71 13.02
CA PRO A 19 10.55 -21.66 12.75
C PRO A 19 9.56 -21.08 11.72
N LEU A 20 10.01 -20.83 10.49
CA LEU A 20 9.22 -20.32 9.38
C LEU A 20 8.02 -21.22 9.05
N HIS A 21 8.02 -22.49 9.51
CA HIS A 21 6.85 -23.37 9.41
C HIS A 21 5.67 -22.97 10.30
N GLU A 22 5.96 -22.36 11.45
CA GLU A 22 4.92 -21.98 12.42
C GLU A 22 4.11 -20.79 11.90
N LEU A 23 4.69 -20.00 11.00
CA LEU A 23 3.97 -18.96 10.29
C LEU A 23 2.91 -19.57 9.36
N THR A 24 1.74 -18.95 9.35
CA THR A 24 0.73 -19.18 8.30
C THR A 24 1.31 -18.78 6.95
N LEU A 25 0.77 -19.33 5.86
CA LEU A 25 1.21 -19.00 4.50
C LEU A 25 1.20 -17.48 4.26
N ASP A 26 0.15 -16.79 4.74
CA ASP A 26 0.02 -15.35 4.57
C ASP A 26 1.05 -14.58 5.40
N GLN A 27 1.30 -15.00 6.64
CA GLN A 27 2.34 -14.38 7.48
C GLN A 27 3.73 -14.55 6.87
N LEU A 28 4.01 -15.74 6.33
CA LEU A 28 5.28 -16.04 5.68
C LEU A 28 5.45 -15.22 4.40
N SER A 29 4.41 -15.12 3.57
CA SER A 29 4.46 -14.29 2.35
C SER A 29 4.71 -12.82 2.68
N VAL A 30 3.93 -12.24 3.60
CA VAL A 30 4.12 -10.84 4.02
C VAL A 30 5.50 -10.61 4.61
N PHE A 31 5.99 -11.54 5.44
CA PHE A 31 7.34 -11.47 6.00
C PHE A 31 8.41 -11.46 4.91
N LEU A 32 8.34 -12.39 3.94
CA LEU A 32 9.29 -12.47 2.82
C LEU A 32 9.24 -11.24 1.91
N TYR A 33 8.05 -10.67 1.69
CA TYR A 33 7.88 -9.43 0.92
C TYR A 33 8.53 -8.23 1.61
N ILE A 34 8.48 -8.16 2.94
CA ILE A 34 9.12 -7.08 3.72
C ILE A 34 10.63 -7.31 3.83
N ALA A 35 11.05 -8.57 3.94
CA ALA A 35 12.44 -8.96 4.19
C ALA A 35 13.35 -8.95 2.95
N PHE A 36 12.79 -8.92 1.74
CA PHE A 36 13.59 -9.01 0.51
C PHE A 36 13.11 -8.03 -0.54
N THR A 37 14.08 -7.49 -1.29
CA THR A 37 13.83 -6.72 -2.50
C THR A 37 13.32 -7.63 -3.64
N GLY A 38 12.73 -7.02 -4.67
CA GLY A 38 12.24 -7.76 -5.84
C GLY A 38 13.33 -8.56 -6.58
N GLU A 39 14.59 -8.08 -6.56
CA GLU A 39 15.74 -8.77 -7.14
C GLU A 39 16.17 -9.98 -6.29
N GLU A 40 16.24 -9.83 -4.96
CA GLU A 40 16.57 -10.91 -4.03
C GLU A 40 15.52 -12.03 -4.04
N LEU A 41 14.23 -11.68 -4.07
CA LEU A 41 13.14 -12.65 -4.21
C LEU A 41 13.27 -13.48 -5.50
N LEU A 42 13.65 -12.82 -6.58
CA LEU A 42 13.81 -13.46 -7.89
C LEU A 42 15.07 -14.35 -7.93
N GLU A 43 16.17 -13.94 -7.28
CA GLU A 43 17.35 -14.77 -7.09
C GLU A 43 17.03 -16.04 -6.27
N LEU A 44 16.31 -15.89 -5.16
CA LEU A 44 15.88 -17.01 -4.33
C LEU A 44 14.99 -17.99 -5.11
N LEU A 45 14.00 -17.48 -5.85
CA LEU A 45 13.09 -18.30 -6.69
C LEU A 45 13.84 -19.05 -7.80
N ARG A 46 14.86 -18.43 -8.41
CA ARG A 46 15.75 -19.09 -9.37
C ARG A 46 16.61 -20.15 -8.70
N GLY A 47 17.19 -19.84 -7.55
CA GLY A 47 18.07 -20.73 -6.77
C GLY A 47 17.37 -21.97 -6.21
N ILE A 48 16.04 -21.94 -6.07
CA ILE A 48 15.21 -23.11 -5.71
C ILE A 48 14.60 -23.84 -6.91
N GLY A 49 14.70 -23.27 -8.11
CA GLY A 49 14.18 -23.86 -9.35
C GLY A 49 12.66 -23.75 -9.53
N ALA A 50 12.02 -22.72 -8.95
CA ALA A 50 10.56 -22.55 -9.00
C ALA A 50 10.02 -22.44 -10.44
N ALA A 51 10.77 -21.83 -11.36
CA ALA A 51 10.42 -21.76 -12.79
C ALA A 51 10.31 -23.16 -13.46
N LEU A 52 11.15 -24.11 -13.05
CA LEU A 52 11.20 -25.45 -13.62
C LEU A 52 10.16 -26.40 -13.01
N LYS A 53 9.76 -26.20 -11.76
CA LYS A 53 8.81 -27.07 -11.05
C LYS A 53 7.36 -26.60 -11.15
N GLY A 54 7.11 -25.29 -11.17
CA GLY A 54 5.76 -24.71 -11.19
C GLY A 54 5.35 -24.04 -12.50
N GLY A 55 6.23 -23.96 -13.50
CA GLY A 55 5.92 -23.35 -14.80
C GLY A 55 5.71 -21.83 -14.76
N TYR A 56 6.12 -21.16 -13.68
CA TYR A 56 5.96 -19.73 -13.50
C TYR A 56 6.88 -18.92 -14.41
N ARG A 57 6.36 -17.83 -14.99
CA ARG A 57 7.17 -16.77 -15.61
C ARG A 57 7.57 -15.77 -14.52
N LEU A 58 8.64 -16.07 -13.80
CA LEU A 58 9.08 -15.33 -12.60
C LEU A 58 9.27 -13.83 -12.86
N GLU A 59 9.73 -13.47 -14.06
CA GLU A 59 9.96 -12.07 -14.48
C GLU A 59 8.66 -11.28 -14.67
N SER A 60 7.54 -11.95 -14.94
CA SER A 60 6.23 -11.29 -15.12
C SER A 60 5.44 -11.12 -13.82
N LEU A 61 5.90 -11.76 -12.74
CA LEU A 61 5.28 -11.65 -11.43
C LEU A 61 5.70 -10.35 -10.74
N GLN A 62 4.76 -9.73 -10.04
CA GLN A 62 5.01 -8.64 -9.10
C GLN A 62 5.71 -9.17 -7.84
N ASP A 63 6.37 -8.29 -7.09
CA ASP A 63 7.16 -8.69 -5.91
C ASP A 63 6.32 -9.40 -4.83
N ALA A 64 5.08 -8.95 -4.63
CA ALA A 64 4.14 -9.61 -3.73
C ALA A 64 3.80 -11.04 -4.20
N GLU A 65 3.60 -11.24 -5.52
CA GLU A 65 3.33 -12.55 -6.11
C GLU A 65 4.57 -13.47 -6.02
N ARG A 66 5.77 -12.90 -6.15
CA ARG A 66 7.04 -13.64 -5.95
C ARG A 66 7.16 -14.13 -4.51
N ALA A 67 6.83 -13.29 -3.53
CA ALA A 67 6.82 -13.67 -2.13
C ALA A 67 5.77 -14.77 -1.84
N ASP A 68 4.59 -14.69 -2.44
CA ASP A 68 3.55 -15.72 -2.33
C ASP A 68 4.03 -17.08 -2.87
N VAL A 69 4.64 -17.09 -4.06
CA VAL A 69 5.18 -18.31 -4.67
C VAL A 69 6.29 -18.89 -3.80
N LEU A 70 7.22 -18.05 -3.32
CA LEU A 70 8.30 -18.49 -2.43
C LEU A 70 7.75 -19.09 -1.14
N ALA A 71 6.75 -18.45 -0.51
CA ALA A 71 6.12 -18.95 0.71
C ALA A 71 5.45 -20.32 0.49
N GLY A 72 4.81 -20.52 -0.65
CA GLY A 72 4.25 -21.82 -1.05
C GLY A 72 5.32 -22.91 -1.16
N GLU A 73 6.37 -22.63 -1.93
CA GLU A 73 7.49 -23.57 -2.13
C GLU A 73 8.20 -23.93 -0.82
N LEU A 74 8.34 -22.99 0.12
CA LEU A 74 8.94 -23.25 1.44
C LEU A 74 8.06 -24.10 2.36
N ARG A 75 6.74 -24.11 2.16
CA ARG A 75 5.82 -25.01 2.87
C ARG A 75 5.83 -26.40 2.27
N ASP A 76 5.74 -26.49 0.95
CA ASP A 76 5.67 -27.76 0.24
C ASP A 76 7.02 -28.52 0.26
N TYR A 77 8.13 -27.77 0.32
CA TYR A 77 9.48 -28.34 0.36
C TYR A 77 10.33 -27.74 1.50
N PRO A 78 10.21 -28.27 2.74
CA PRO A 78 10.93 -27.74 3.91
C PRO A 78 12.45 -27.65 3.77
N LYS A 79 13.06 -28.51 2.93
CA LYS A 79 14.50 -28.51 2.65
C LYS A 79 15.00 -27.20 2.00
N LEU A 80 14.10 -26.43 1.36
CA LEU A 80 14.44 -25.16 0.71
C LEU A 80 14.64 -24.02 1.71
N ARG A 81 14.14 -24.16 2.94
CA ARG A 81 14.20 -23.11 3.98
C ARG A 81 15.61 -22.74 4.38
N LYS A 82 16.53 -23.71 4.38
CA LYS A 82 17.92 -23.49 4.73
C LYS A 82 18.54 -22.34 3.93
N LYS A 83 18.31 -22.32 2.61
CA LYS A 83 18.82 -21.25 1.72
C LYS A 83 18.22 -19.87 2.04
N VAL A 84 16.93 -19.83 2.38
CA VAL A 84 16.25 -18.58 2.74
C VAL A 84 16.72 -18.07 4.10
N ILE A 85 16.94 -18.97 5.05
CA ILE A 85 17.46 -18.61 6.38
C ILE A 85 18.91 -18.15 6.30
N GLU A 86 19.75 -18.80 5.48
CA GLU A 86 21.10 -18.32 5.19
C GLU A 86 21.08 -16.89 4.62
N LYS A 87 20.14 -16.59 3.72
CA LYS A 87 19.99 -15.23 3.16
C LYS A 87 19.48 -14.22 4.18
N LEU A 88 18.53 -14.61 5.04
CA LEU A 88 18.06 -13.76 6.14
C LEU A 88 19.19 -13.45 7.13
N ALA A 89 20.02 -14.44 7.45
CA ALA A 89 21.20 -14.22 8.30
C ALA A 89 22.20 -13.26 7.63
N GLU A 90 22.49 -13.43 6.34
CA GLU A 90 23.39 -12.52 5.60
C GLU A 90 22.95 -11.04 5.70
N ILE A 91 21.64 -10.77 5.63
CA ILE A 91 21.10 -9.40 5.60
C ILE A 91 20.83 -8.85 7.01
N TYR A 92 20.32 -9.68 7.92
CA TYR A 92 19.72 -9.22 9.18
C TYR A 92 20.40 -9.78 10.44
N GLU A 93 21.47 -10.57 10.33
CA GLU A 93 22.19 -11.04 11.51
C GLU A 93 22.68 -9.84 12.33
N PHE A 94 22.26 -9.82 13.60
CA PHE A 94 22.62 -8.78 14.55
C PHE A 94 23.18 -9.46 15.80
N PRO A 95 24.50 -9.74 15.83
CA PRO A 95 25.11 -10.66 16.80
C PRO A 95 24.81 -10.35 18.27
N ALA A 96 24.53 -9.07 18.59
CA ALA A 96 24.20 -8.62 19.94
C ALA A 96 22.75 -8.96 20.37
N LEU A 97 21.81 -9.09 19.43
CA LEU A 97 20.42 -9.48 19.71
C LEU A 97 20.22 -11.00 19.59
N ASP A 98 20.96 -11.67 18.70
CA ASP A 98 20.86 -13.11 18.48
C ASP A 98 21.29 -13.96 19.69
N GLY A 99 22.09 -13.37 20.59
CA GLY A 99 22.52 -13.98 21.86
C GLY A 99 21.59 -13.74 23.04
N VAL A 100 20.47 -13.03 22.86
CA VAL A 100 19.58 -12.60 23.95
C VAL A 100 18.23 -13.30 23.85
N VAL A 101 17.87 -14.04 24.89
CA VAL A 101 16.50 -14.54 25.04
C VAL A 101 15.58 -13.37 25.37
N LEU A 102 14.60 -13.09 24.53
CA LEU A 102 13.65 -12.00 24.72
C LEU A 102 12.56 -12.40 25.75
N PRO A 103 12.39 -11.65 26.85
CA PRO A 103 11.23 -11.82 27.73
C PRO A 103 9.91 -11.52 26.98
N PRO A 104 8.79 -12.18 27.31
CA PRO A 104 7.51 -11.97 26.60
C PRO A 104 7.06 -10.51 26.51
N ALA A 105 7.19 -9.75 27.60
CA ALA A 105 6.85 -8.32 27.61
C ALA A 105 7.71 -7.49 26.65
N VAL A 106 9.00 -7.84 26.49
CA VAL A 106 9.89 -7.17 25.54
C VAL A 106 9.58 -7.58 24.10
N ALA A 107 9.23 -8.85 23.88
CA ALA A 107 8.83 -9.35 22.57
C ALA A 107 7.54 -8.69 22.06
N GLU A 108 6.55 -8.45 22.94
CA GLU A 108 5.32 -7.73 22.61
C GLU A 108 5.61 -6.28 22.18
N GLU A 109 6.47 -5.57 22.90
CA GLU A 109 6.88 -4.21 22.55
C GLU A 109 7.64 -4.16 21.21
N ILE A 110 8.54 -5.12 20.96
CA ILE A 110 9.24 -5.23 19.66
C ILE A 110 8.25 -5.49 18.53
N ALA A 111 7.27 -6.38 18.74
CA ALA A 111 6.24 -6.64 17.73
C ALA A 111 5.37 -5.41 17.45
N LEU A 112 5.08 -4.59 18.47
CA LEU A 112 4.35 -3.34 18.29
C LEU A 112 5.18 -2.29 17.53
N LEU A 113 6.47 -2.19 17.83
CA LEU A 113 7.39 -1.32 17.09
C LEU A 113 7.46 -1.70 15.61
N ALA A 114 7.40 -3.00 15.27
CA ALA A 114 7.47 -3.47 13.88
C ALA A 114 6.30 -2.98 12.99
N VAL A 115 5.18 -2.55 13.57
CA VAL A 115 4.00 -2.08 12.83
C VAL A 115 3.74 -0.57 12.97
N GLN A 116 4.53 0.13 13.79
CA GLN A 116 4.35 1.55 14.08
C GLN A 116 5.18 2.46 13.18
N HIS A 117 4.62 3.60 12.80
CA HIS A 117 5.28 4.55 11.89
C HIS A 117 6.35 5.40 12.61
N ASP A 118 6.32 5.43 13.95
CA ASP A 118 7.22 6.17 14.84
C ASP A 118 8.27 5.26 15.54
N ALA A 119 8.47 4.04 15.04
CA ALA A 119 9.37 3.05 15.64
C ALA A 119 10.79 3.61 15.88
N THR A 120 11.35 4.31 14.89
CA THR A 120 12.67 4.96 14.99
C THR A 120 12.73 5.98 16.12
N VAL A 121 11.68 6.79 16.28
CA VAL A 121 11.60 7.80 17.34
C VAL A 121 11.55 7.13 18.72
N ARG A 122 10.75 6.05 18.87
CA ARG A 122 10.65 5.31 20.12
C ARG A 122 11.95 4.61 20.51
N MET A 123 12.66 4.03 19.53
CA MET A 123 13.98 3.43 19.76
C MET A 123 14.99 4.48 20.23
N ILE A 124 15.05 5.64 19.57
CA ILE A 124 15.93 6.75 19.96
C ILE A 124 15.55 7.31 21.33
N TRP A 125 14.25 7.50 21.60
CA TRP A 125 13.76 7.94 22.91
C TRP A 125 14.18 6.97 24.02
N ARG A 126 14.06 5.66 23.81
CA ARG A 126 14.50 4.66 24.78
C ARG A 126 16.00 4.73 25.03
N LEU A 127 16.82 4.94 24.00
CA LEU A 127 18.27 5.14 24.15
C LEU A 127 18.59 6.41 24.95
N LEU A 128 17.90 7.53 24.67
CA LEU A 128 18.07 8.81 25.35
C LEU A 128 17.60 8.77 26.81
N ALA A 129 16.55 8.00 27.10
CA ALA A 129 16.00 7.84 28.45
C ALA A 129 16.79 6.82 29.30
N ASP A 130 17.83 6.18 28.74
CA ASP A 130 18.61 5.19 29.48
C ASP A 130 19.42 5.85 30.61
N PRO A 131 19.47 5.25 31.82
CA PRO A 131 20.26 5.79 32.93
C PRO A 131 21.76 5.85 32.62
N SER A 132 22.28 4.99 31.75
CA SER A 132 23.70 4.94 31.40
C SER A 132 24.09 6.07 30.43
N PRO A 133 25.05 6.95 30.79
CA PRO A 133 25.55 7.98 29.88
C PRO A 133 26.16 7.42 28.59
N GLU A 134 26.78 6.24 28.65
CA GLU A 134 27.38 5.60 27.47
C GLU A 134 26.33 5.08 26.49
N VAL A 135 25.18 4.60 26.99
CA VAL A 135 24.04 4.21 26.14
C VAL A 135 23.44 5.44 25.47
N ARG A 136 23.26 6.55 26.21
CA ARG A 136 22.76 7.81 25.64
C ARG A 136 23.69 8.40 24.57
N LYS A 137 25.00 8.19 24.66
CA LYS A 137 25.91 8.61 23.57
C LYS A 137 25.66 7.84 22.28
N THR A 138 25.19 6.60 22.36
CA THR A 138 24.87 5.78 21.18
C THR A 138 23.71 6.38 20.37
N SER A 139 22.73 7.02 21.03
CA SER A 139 21.69 7.76 20.31
C SER A 139 22.20 8.95 19.53
N ALA A 140 23.33 9.57 19.93
CA ALA A 140 23.93 10.65 19.16
C ALA A 140 24.41 10.16 17.78
N LEU A 141 25.03 8.97 17.71
CA LEU A 141 25.45 8.38 16.44
C LEU A 141 24.28 8.09 15.50
N ALA A 142 23.18 7.55 16.04
CA ALA A 142 21.97 7.30 15.27
C ALA A 142 21.33 8.61 14.77
N LEU A 143 21.31 9.64 15.62
CA LEU A 143 20.79 10.96 15.25
C LEU A 143 21.69 11.65 14.21
N ASP A 144 23.01 11.52 14.30
CA ASP A 144 23.96 12.07 13.32
C ASP A 144 23.76 11.43 11.93
N ALA A 145 23.51 10.12 11.87
CA ALA A 145 23.15 9.43 10.63
C ALA A 145 21.84 9.97 10.04
N LEU A 146 20.80 10.13 10.87
CA LEU A 146 19.52 10.71 10.43
C LEU A 146 19.67 12.18 9.98
N VAL A 147 20.54 12.94 10.63
CA VAL A 147 20.87 14.32 10.21
C VAL A 147 21.54 14.30 8.84
N ALA A 148 22.50 13.41 8.61
CA ALA A 148 23.16 13.28 7.31
C ALA A 148 22.19 12.85 6.20
N ASP A 149 21.27 11.93 6.48
CA ASP A 149 20.24 11.51 5.51
C ASP A 149 19.23 12.62 5.22
N TYR A 150 18.86 13.41 6.24
CA TYR A 150 17.84 14.45 6.11
C TYR A 150 18.38 15.75 5.48
N TYR A 151 19.61 16.13 5.83
CA TYR A 151 20.23 17.38 5.39
C TYR A 151 21.29 17.19 4.30
N GLY A 152 21.63 15.95 3.94
CA GLY A 152 22.76 15.61 3.07
C GLY A 152 24.11 15.67 3.81
N PRO A 153 25.21 15.16 3.20
CA PRO A 153 26.54 15.27 3.79
C PRO A 153 26.88 16.76 3.99
N PRO A 154 27.34 17.17 5.18
CA PRO A 154 27.62 18.57 5.44
C PRO A 154 28.73 19.08 4.49
N PRO A 155 28.59 20.28 3.92
CA PRO A 155 29.66 20.88 3.13
C PRO A 155 30.87 21.16 4.04
N GLY A 156 31.92 20.36 3.88
CA GLY A 156 33.22 20.59 4.48
C GLY A 156 33.37 20.04 5.90
N GLN A 157 33.59 18.73 6.01
CA GLN A 157 34.46 18.23 7.09
C GLN A 157 35.89 18.65 6.77
N LYS A 158 36.26 19.84 7.28
CA LYS A 158 37.60 20.08 7.77
C LYS A 158 37.51 20.15 9.30
N ASP A 159 38.51 19.55 9.91
CA ASP A 159 38.81 19.59 11.33
C ASP A 159 38.54 20.96 11.97
N VAL A 160 38.16 20.99 13.24
CA VAL A 160 38.95 21.63 14.32
C VAL A 160 38.21 21.52 15.66
N ALA A 161 38.97 21.01 16.63
CA ALA A 161 38.71 21.02 18.06
C ALA A 161 38.69 22.44 18.66
N GLY A 162 37.88 22.68 19.70
CA GLY A 162 37.99 23.88 20.53
C GLY A 162 37.00 23.90 21.71
N LYS A 163 37.54 23.99 22.93
CA LYS A 163 36.87 23.85 24.25
C LYS A 163 36.70 25.28 24.91
N PRO A 164 36.26 25.48 26.18
CA PRO A 164 34.98 26.11 26.55
C PRO A 164 35.04 27.36 27.48
N ALA A 165 33.84 27.83 27.92
CA ALA A 165 33.48 28.58 29.17
C ALA A 165 33.64 30.14 29.19
N PRO A 166 33.03 30.92 30.14
CA PRO A 166 32.28 30.53 31.36
C PRO A 166 30.96 31.32 31.66
N ALA A 167 30.27 30.90 32.74
CA ALA A 167 29.19 31.63 33.43
C ALA A 167 29.69 32.33 34.72
N PRO A 168 28.99 33.36 35.24
CA PRO A 168 28.59 33.38 36.66
C PRO A 168 27.17 33.98 36.87
N ALA A 169 26.25 33.39 37.65
CA ALA A 169 26.05 33.40 39.11
C ALA A 169 24.91 34.36 39.56
N ALA A 170 24.22 33.98 40.65
CA ALA A 170 22.77 34.15 40.87
C ALA A 170 22.28 35.31 41.79
N ALA A 171 21.01 35.72 41.56
CA ALA A 171 19.89 36.15 42.47
C ALA A 171 20.01 37.46 43.33
N PRO A 172 18.90 38.09 43.85
CA PRO A 172 17.47 37.68 43.94
C PRO A 172 16.39 38.76 43.56
N ALA A 173 15.10 38.40 43.62
CA ALA A 173 13.90 39.16 43.19
C ALA A 173 13.25 40.09 44.26
N PRO A 174 12.33 41.01 43.85
CA PRO A 174 10.93 40.93 44.37
C PRO A 174 9.78 41.34 43.40
N LYS A 175 8.77 40.44 43.29
CA LYS A 175 7.28 40.58 43.17
C LYS A 175 6.58 41.38 42.01
N PRO A 176 5.32 40.98 41.65
CA PRO A 176 4.92 40.77 40.25
C PRO A 176 4.13 41.93 39.63
N ALA A 177 4.62 42.42 38.49
CA ALA A 177 3.84 43.08 37.46
C ALA A 177 3.88 42.18 36.21
N GLU A 178 2.77 42.05 35.47
CA GLU A 178 2.74 41.24 34.25
C GLU A 178 3.85 41.66 33.28
N ASP A 179 4.78 40.74 33.05
CA ASP A 179 6.00 40.93 32.28
C ASP A 179 5.68 41.41 30.84
N PRO A 180 6.21 42.54 30.36
CA PRO A 180 6.08 42.95 28.96
C PRO A 180 6.54 41.86 27.99
N ASP A 181 7.51 41.03 28.40
CA ASP A 181 8.00 39.89 27.62
C ASP A 181 6.91 38.81 27.46
N LEU A 182 6.03 38.61 28.44
CA LEU A 182 4.88 37.69 28.33
C LEU A 182 3.83 38.18 27.32
N LYS A 183 3.68 39.50 27.12
CA LYS A 183 2.76 40.06 26.12
C LYS A 183 3.31 39.91 24.70
N GLU A 184 4.62 40.10 24.52
CA GLU A 184 5.27 39.84 23.23
C GLU A 184 5.26 38.36 22.88
N LEU A 185 5.56 37.48 23.84
CA LEU A 185 5.49 36.02 23.65
C LEU A 185 4.07 35.55 23.29
N LYS A 186 3.02 36.10 23.91
CA LYS A 186 1.62 35.78 23.53
C LYS A 186 1.29 36.25 22.11
N LYS A 187 1.81 37.39 21.68
CA LYS A 187 1.61 37.93 20.32
C LYS A 187 2.36 37.11 19.27
N GLU A 188 3.57 36.65 19.60
CA GLU A 188 4.35 35.74 18.76
C GLU A 188 3.72 34.35 18.67
N ALA A 189 3.26 33.77 19.79
CA ALA A 189 2.54 32.50 19.80
C ALA A 189 1.27 32.56 18.94
N ARG A 190 0.52 33.68 18.99
CA ARG A 190 -0.67 33.89 18.13
C ARG A 190 -0.30 33.99 16.64
N ARG A 191 0.82 34.63 16.31
CA ARG A 191 1.31 34.71 14.91
C ARG A 191 1.79 33.35 14.42
N ALA A 192 2.51 32.60 15.24
CA ALA A 192 2.95 31.24 14.94
C ALA A 192 1.77 30.29 14.75
N GLY A 193 0.75 30.36 15.62
CA GLY A 193 -0.50 29.60 15.48
C GLY A 193 -1.23 29.93 14.17
N ALA A 194 -1.37 31.21 13.82
CA ALA A 194 -1.97 31.62 12.55
C ALA A 194 -1.18 31.16 11.31
N MET A 195 0.15 31.06 11.42
CA MET A 195 0.99 30.51 10.34
C MET A 195 0.87 28.99 10.24
N ALA A 196 0.80 28.29 11.37
CA ALA A 196 0.59 26.84 11.41
C ALA A 196 -0.77 26.45 10.83
N GLU A 197 -1.84 27.17 11.17
CA GLU A 197 -3.17 26.94 10.59
C GLU A 197 -3.19 27.17 9.07
N ARG A 198 -2.59 28.28 8.59
CA ARG A 198 -2.45 28.51 7.14
C ARG A 198 -1.59 27.45 6.44
N ALA A 199 -0.59 26.89 7.12
CA ALA A 199 0.23 25.81 6.59
C ALA A 199 -0.58 24.49 6.50
N ARG A 200 -1.42 24.21 7.51
CA ARG A 200 -2.36 23.07 7.51
C ARG A 200 -3.39 23.19 6.39
N GLU A 201 -4.04 24.36 6.26
CA GLU A 201 -5.01 24.64 5.18
C GLU A 201 -4.39 24.50 3.78
N ARG A 202 -3.12 24.90 3.61
CA ARG A 202 -2.40 24.71 2.34
C ARG A 202 -2.07 23.24 2.09
N ALA A 203 -1.68 22.50 3.13
CA ALA A 203 -1.38 21.07 3.02
C ALA A 203 -2.64 20.26 2.67
N THR A 204 -3.79 20.59 3.25
CA THR A 204 -5.06 19.96 2.90
C THR A 204 -5.46 20.27 1.46
N ASN A 205 -5.38 21.54 1.03
CA ASN A 205 -5.68 21.94 -0.34
C ASN A 205 -4.76 21.27 -1.37
N LEU A 206 -3.44 21.19 -1.12
CA LEU A 206 -2.50 20.47 -1.99
C LEU A 206 -2.81 18.96 -2.06
N LYS A 207 -3.24 18.35 -0.95
CA LYS A 207 -3.65 16.95 -0.92
C LYS A 207 -4.92 16.69 -1.73
N GLU A 208 -5.87 17.61 -1.69
CA GLU A 208 -7.09 17.57 -2.51
C GLU A 208 -6.75 17.72 -4.01
N GLN A 209 -5.94 18.71 -4.37
CA GLN A 209 -5.47 18.91 -5.75
C GLN A 209 -4.72 17.69 -6.29
N LEU A 210 -3.88 17.05 -5.47
CA LEU A 210 -3.17 15.83 -5.86
C LEU A 210 -4.11 14.63 -6.05
N ARG A 211 -5.20 14.55 -5.25
CA ARG A 211 -6.23 13.54 -5.40
C ARG A 211 -7.03 13.74 -6.69
N GLU A 212 -7.39 14.99 -7.00
CA GLU A 212 -8.11 15.36 -8.22
C GLU A 212 -7.27 15.08 -9.47
N ALA A 213 -6.00 15.49 -9.48
CA ALA A 213 -5.10 15.22 -10.60
C ALA A 213 -4.90 13.71 -10.85
N ARG A 214 -4.79 12.89 -9.79
CA ARG A 214 -4.72 11.42 -9.92
C ARG A 214 -6.01 10.81 -10.46
N ALA A 215 -7.16 11.33 -10.05
CA ALA A 215 -8.45 10.89 -10.56
C ALA A 215 -8.61 11.24 -12.05
N GLU A 216 -8.12 12.42 -12.45
CA GLU A 216 -8.13 12.88 -13.84
C GLU A 216 -7.22 12.02 -14.74
N ILE A 217 -6.00 11.72 -14.30
CA ILE A 217 -5.11 10.78 -15.01
C ILE A 217 -5.78 9.42 -15.18
N SER A 218 -6.41 8.89 -14.12
CA SER A 218 -7.13 7.60 -14.18
C SER A 218 -8.36 7.64 -15.11
N ARG A 219 -8.95 8.82 -15.32
CA ARG A 219 -10.05 9.02 -16.27
C ARG A 219 -9.51 9.00 -17.71
N LEU A 220 -8.48 9.80 -17.97
CA LEU A 220 -7.83 9.88 -19.29
C LEU A 220 -7.25 8.53 -19.73
N GLU A 221 -6.66 7.75 -18.83
CA GLU A 221 -6.17 6.40 -19.11
C GLU A 221 -7.29 5.44 -19.55
N ARG A 222 -8.44 5.47 -18.84
CA ARG A 222 -9.61 4.66 -19.20
C ARG A 222 -10.20 5.07 -20.54
N GLU A 223 -10.26 6.37 -20.80
CA GLU A 223 -10.76 6.91 -22.07
C GLU A 223 -9.83 6.54 -23.23
N ALA A 224 -8.51 6.71 -23.08
CA ALA A 224 -7.53 6.32 -24.06
C ALA A 224 -7.57 4.80 -24.34
N ALA A 225 -7.69 3.96 -23.30
CA ALA A 225 -7.81 2.52 -23.46
C ALA A 225 -9.10 2.09 -24.18
N SER A 226 -10.22 2.76 -23.88
CA SER A 226 -11.49 2.54 -24.57
C SER A 226 -11.40 2.89 -26.06
N LYS A 227 -10.84 4.06 -26.37
CA LYS A 227 -10.67 4.53 -27.75
C LYS A 227 -9.63 3.74 -28.54
N ALA A 228 -8.59 3.23 -27.89
CA ALA A 228 -7.64 2.30 -28.49
C ALA A 228 -8.30 0.96 -28.87
N LYS A 229 -9.17 0.42 -28.01
CA LYS A 229 -9.96 -0.79 -28.33
C LYS A 229 -10.93 -0.56 -29.49
N GLU A 230 -11.59 0.61 -29.52
CA GLU A 230 -12.48 1.01 -30.61
C GLU A 230 -11.72 1.13 -31.94
N SER A 231 -10.54 1.77 -31.94
CA SER A 231 -9.66 1.86 -33.10
C SER A 231 -9.20 0.48 -33.58
N ALA A 232 -8.75 -0.40 -32.68
CA ALA A 232 -8.32 -1.75 -33.01
C ALA A 232 -9.44 -2.59 -33.64
N ARG A 233 -10.68 -2.44 -33.15
CA ARG A 233 -11.85 -3.10 -33.74
C ARG A 233 -12.13 -2.60 -35.15
N LEU A 234 -12.14 -1.28 -35.35
CA LEU A 234 -12.39 -0.68 -36.66
C LEU A 234 -11.27 -0.98 -37.66
N ALA A 235 -10.02 -1.10 -37.20
CA ALA A 235 -8.90 -1.55 -38.02
C ALA A 235 -9.09 -2.99 -38.50
N ALA A 236 -9.59 -3.89 -37.64
CA ALA A 236 -9.92 -5.26 -38.03
C ALA A 236 -11.11 -5.31 -39.02
N GLU A 237 -12.12 -4.46 -38.84
CA GLU A 237 -13.24 -4.33 -39.79
C GLU A 237 -12.77 -3.78 -41.14
N LEU A 238 -11.82 -2.84 -41.13
CA LEU A 238 -11.19 -2.30 -42.32
C LEU A 238 -10.36 -3.34 -43.10
N GLU A 239 -9.63 -4.22 -42.41
CA GLU A 239 -8.94 -5.33 -43.07
C GLU A 239 -9.92 -6.31 -43.72
N ARG A 240 -11.02 -6.67 -43.03
CA ARG A 240 -12.08 -7.50 -43.62
C ARG A 240 -12.73 -6.84 -44.84
N ALA A 241 -12.95 -5.53 -44.80
CA ALA A 241 -13.48 -4.78 -45.95
C ALA A 241 -12.48 -4.78 -47.12
N ARG A 242 -11.16 -4.67 -46.86
CA ARG A 242 -10.12 -4.78 -47.89
C ARG A 242 -10.10 -6.16 -48.55
N GLU A 243 -10.23 -7.22 -47.76
CA GLU A 243 -10.30 -8.60 -48.25
C GLU A 243 -11.53 -8.82 -49.14
N LYS A 244 -12.72 -8.40 -48.69
CA LYS A 244 -13.95 -8.46 -49.49
C LYS A 244 -13.85 -7.67 -50.79
N LEU A 245 -13.25 -6.47 -50.75
CA LEU A 245 -13.02 -5.65 -51.94
C LEU A 245 -12.08 -6.34 -52.93
N ALA A 246 -11.03 -7.01 -52.45
CA ALA A 246 -10.12 -7.80 -53.29
C ALA A 246 -10.84 -9.00 -53.94
N GLU A 247 -11.80 -9.61 -53.25
CA GLU A 247 -12.62 -10.70 -53.79
C GLU A 247 -13.67 -10.21 -54.80
N ALA A 248 -14.38 -9.12 -54.50
CA ALA A 248 -15.35 -8.49 -55.42
C ALA A 248 -14.68 -8.04 -56.72
N ARG A 249 -13.44 -7.52 -56.64
CA ARG A 249 -12.63 -7.15 -57.80
C ARG A 249 -12.36 -8.34 -58.73
N LYS A 250 -12.15 -9.55 -58.17
CA LYS A 250 -11.97 -10.78 -58.95
C LYS A 250 -13.28 -11.25 -59.60
N LYS A 251 -14.41 -11.04 -58.93
CA LYS A 251 -15.76 -11.44 -59.38
C LYS A 251 -16.42 -10.47 -60.38
N LYS A 252 -15.78 -9.34 -60.71
CA LYS A 252 -16.24 -8.32 -61.68
C LYS A 252 -17.62 -7.70 -61.37
N GLY A 253 -18.04 -7.66 -60.10
CA GLY A 253 -19.27 -6.97 -59.67
C GLY A 253 -19.01 -5.47 -59.43
N HIS A 254 -19.45 -4.60 -60.33
CA HIS A 254 -19.19 -3.15 -60.27
C HIS A 254 -19.86 -2.45 -59.07
N GLU A 255 -21.13 -2.76 -58.80
CA GLU A 255 -21.89 -2.12 -57.72
C GLU A 255 -21.44 -2.55 -56.31
N GLU A 256 -21.07 -3.82 -56.14
CA GLU A 256 -20.56 -4.34 -54.87
C GLU A 256 -19.16 -3.77 -54.58
N PHE A 257 -18.34 -3.61 -55.61
CA PHE A 257 -17.02 -2.99 -55.51
C PHE A 257 -17.10 -1.53 -55.06
N GLU A 258 -17.95 -0.71 -55.68
CA GLU A 258 -18.12 0.70 -55.29
C GLU A 258 -18.64 0.85 -53.85
N LYS A 259 -19.55 -0.02 -53.41
CA LYS A 259 -20.07 -0.03 -52.03
C LYS A 259 -18.96 -0.36 -51.02
N LEU A 260 -18.17 -1.41 -51.28
CA LEU A 260 -17.06 -1.81 -50.43
C LEU A 260 -15.92 -0.79 -50.41
N GLU A 261 -15.71 -0.06 -51.52
CA GLU A 261 -14.70 1.00 -51.57
C GLU A 261 -15.09 2.22 -50.71
N LYS A 262 -16.37 2.61 -50.74
CA LYS A 262 -16.91 3.64 -49.84
C LYS A 262 -16.81 3.23 -48.38
N GLU A 263 -17.19 2.00 -48.05
CA GLU A 263 -17.09 1.46 -46.69
C GLU A 263 -15.63 1.42 -46.19
N ARG A 264 -14.68 0.99 -47.03
CA ARG A 264 -13.24 1.03 -46.71
C ARG A 264 -12.75 2.45 -46.44
N ALA A 265 -13.18 3.43 -47.25
CA ALA A 265 -12.77 4.82 -47.09
C ALA A 265 -13.31 5.43 -45.79
N GLU A 266 -14.56 5.14 -45.44
CA GLU A 266 -15.19 5.59 -44.20
C GLU A 266 -14.51 4.97 -42.96
N LEU A 267 -14.29 3.64 -42.97
CA LEU A 267 -13.59 2.95 -41.89
C LEU A 267 -12.16 3.49 -41.72
N LYS A 268 -11.45 3.80 -42.82
CA LYS A 268 -10.09 4.36 -42.78
C LYS A 268 -10.07 5.74 -42.11
N SER A 269 -11.05 6.59 -42.45
CA SER A 269 -11.20 7.92 -41.85
C SER A 269 -11.49 7.82 -40.34
N ARG A 270 -12.36 6.89 -39.94
CA ARG A 270 -12.71 6.66 -38.54
C ARG A 270 -11.55 6.15 -37.70
N VAL A 271 -10.76 5.19 -38.22
CA VAL A 271 -9.54 4.69 -37.56
C VAL A 271 -8.56 5.84 -37.34
N GLY A 272 -8.26 6.64 -38.38
CA GLY A 272 -7.36 7.78 -38.25
C GLY A 272 -7.83 8.81 -37.21
N THR A 273 -9.12 9.15 -37.20
CA THR A 273 -9.68 10.10 -36.22
C THR A 273 -9.55 9.57 -34.77
N LEU A 274 -9.74 8.28 -34.55
CA LEU A 274 -9.61 7.68 -33.22
C LEU A 274 -8.15 7.57 -32.78
N GLU A 275 -7.23 7.26 -33.69
CA GLU A 275 -5.80 7.25 -33.41
C GLU A 275 -5.28 8.64 -33.01
N GLU A 276 -5.74 9.70 -33.69
CA GLU A 276 -5.42 11.09 -33.32
C GLU A 276 -5.96 11.46 -31.93
N LYS A 277 -7.19 11.04 -31.60
CA LYS A 277 -7.77 11.24 -30.26
C LYS A 277 -7.01 10.50 -29.17
N VAL A 278 -6.61 9.25 -29.41
CA VAL A 278 -5.78 8.48 -28.48
C VAL A 278 -4.44 9.19 -28.25
N ARG A 279 -3.80 9.69 -29.31
CA ARG A 279 -2.55 10.45 -29.19
C ARG A 279 -2.73 11.71 -28.35
N ALA A 280 -3.79 12.50 -28.60
CA ALA A 280 -4.08 13.70 -27.83
C ALA A 280 -4.30 13.43 -26.34
N LEU A 281 -5.05 12.37 -25.99
CA LEU A 281 -5.30 11.97 -24.60
C LEU A 281 -4.03 11.50 -23.89
N VAL A 282 -3.14 10.79 -24.60
CA VAL A 282 -1.83 10.38 -24.06
C VAL A 282 -0.93 11.59 -23.81
N GLU A 283 -0.90 12.56 -24.73
CA GLU A 283 -0.14 13.80 -24.53
C GLU A 283 -0.66 14.61 -23.33
N GLU A 284 -1.98 14.70 -23.14
CA GLU A 284 -2.60 15.35 -21.99
C GLU A 284 -2.24 14.66 -20.66
N ARG A 285 -2.28 13.32 -20.65
CA ARG A 285 -1.80 12.51 -19.51
C ARG A 285 -0.35 12.83 -19.17
N THR A 286 0.55 12.83 -20.15
CA THR A 286 1.97 13.10 -19.91
C THR A 286 2.21 14.51 -19.34
N LYS A 287 1.47 15.52 -19.82
CA LYS A 287 1.55 16.89 -19.29
C LYS A 287 1.09 16.96 -17.83
N LEU A 288 0.02 16.25 -17.46
CA LEU A 288 -0.46 16.20 -16.07
C LEU A 288 0.50 15.45 -15.15
N GLU A 289 1.13 14.37 -15.62
CA GLU A 289 2.18 13.66 -14.89
C GLU A 289 3.41 14.55 -14.64
N GLU A 290 3.83 15.33 -15.64
CA GLU A 290 4.91 16.31 -15.50
C GLU A 290 4.57 17.44 -14.51
N GLN A 291 3.33 17.93 -14.53
CA GLN A 291 2.85 18.94 -13.57
C GLN A 291 2.86 18.40 -12.14
N LEU A 292 2.42 17.15 -11.92
CA LEU A 292 2.50 16.50 -10.61
C LEU A 292 3.94 16.33 -10.13
N ALA A 293 4.84 15.93 -11.02
CA ALA A 293 6.26 15.81 -10.70
C ALA A 293 6.90 17.17 -10.37
N ALA A 294 6.50 18.24 -11.06
CA ALA A 294 6.95 19.60 -10.78
C ALA A 294 6.46 20.10 -9.40
N VAL A 295 5.20 19.86 -9.05
CA VAL A 295 4.64 20.21 -7.72
C VAL A 295 5.36 19.44 -6.60
N ALA A 296 5.62 18.15 -6.80
CA ALA A 296 6.37 17.33 -5.85
C ALA A 296 7.83 17.79 -5.67
N ARG A 297 8.47 18.28 -6.74
CA ARG A 297 9.83 18.87 -6.66
C ARG A 297 9.82 20.22 -5.96
N GLN A 298 8.81 21.05 -6.19
CA GLN A 298 8.68 22.36 -5.52
C GLN A 298 8.39 22.22 -4.02
N SER A 299 7.65 21.19 -3.59
CA SER A 299 7.47 20.90 -2.17
C SER A 299 8.76 20.39 -1.50
N ALA A 300 9.61 19.65 -2.24
CA ALA A 300 10.90 19.16 -1.75
C ALA A 300 12.00 20.24 -1.66
N GLN A 301 11.92 21.30 -2.48
CA GLN A 301 12.95 22.36 -2.55
C GLN A 301 12.68 23.56 -1.62
N ARG A 302 11.63 23.53 -0.81
CA ARG A 302 11.26 24.67 0.03
C ARG A 302 12.05 24.62 1.36
N PRO A 303 12.91 25.61 1.67
CA PRO A 303 13.61 25.64 2.95
C PRO A 303 12.62 25.85 4.09
N ALA A 304 12.70 24.99 5.11
CA ALA A 304 11.87 25.06 6.31
C ALA A 304 12.29 26.25 7.19
N GLU A 305 11.36 27.17 7.49
CA GLU A 305 11.57 28.16 8.56
C GLU A 305 11.56 27.46 9.93
N PRO A 306 12.44 27.86 10.86
CA PRO A 306 12.61 27.19 12.14
C PRO A 306 11.44 27.47 13.08
N VAL A 307 10.70 26.43 13.46
CA VAL A 307 9.67 26.48 14.50
C VAL A 307 10.32 26.19 15.85
N LYS A 308 10.28 27.16 16.78
CA LYS A 308 10.67 26.98 18.20
C LYS A 308 9.60 26.20 18.98
N PRO A 309 9.97 25.42 20.02
CA PRO A 309 9.05 24.52 20.70
C PRO A 309 8.07 25.30 21.61
N ALA A 310 6.77 25.02 21.46
CA ALA A 310 5.70 25.51 22.32
C ALA A 310 5.33 24.44 23.36
N ALA A 311 5.18 24.90 24.61
CA ALA A 311 4.84 24.10 25.79
C ALA A 311 3.45 23.45 25.73
N GLU A 312 3.32 22.32 26.42
CA GLU A 312 2.11 21.51 26.60
C GLU A 312 0.88 22.34 26.99
N VAL A 313 -0.19 22.19 26.20
CA VAL A 313 -1.55 22.63 26.52
C VAL A 313 -2.40 21.35 26.62
N PRO A 314 -3.29 21.20 27.62
CA PRO A 314 -4.09 20.00 27.79
C PRO A 314 -5.09 19.85 26.64
N GLU A 315 -5.24 18.63 26.11
CA GLU A 315 -6.18 18.30 25.03
C GLU A 315 -7.64 18.52 25.45
N PRO A 316 -8.43 19.32 24.71
CA PRO A 316 -9.89 19.28 24.77
C PRO A 316 -10.43 18.10 23.93
N PRO A 317 -11.67 17.63 24.20
CA PRO A 317 -12.16 16.36 23.70
C PRO A 317 -12.30 16.36 22.17
N VAL A 318 -11.93 15.24 21.57
CA VAL A 318 -12.04 14.98 20.13
C VAL A 318 -13.53 14.98 19.74
N GLU A 319 -13.95 15.98 18.96
CA GLU A 319 -15.21 15.91 18.22
C GLU A 319 -15.01 14.93 17.05
N GLU A 320 -15.58 13.73 17.20
CA GLU A 320 -15.72 12.75 16.13
C GLU A 320 -16.59 13.33 15.01
N LEU A 321 -15.96 13.69 13.90
CA LEU A 321 -16.68 13.99 12.66
C LEU A 321 -17.46 12.73 12.23
N PRO A 322 -18.76 12.85 11.87
CA PRO A 322 -19.62 11.70 11.68
C PRO A 322 -19.16 10.87 10.48
N ALA A 323 -18.74 9.63 10.73
CA ALA A 323 -18.66 8.61 9.71
C ALA A 323 -20.01 8.57 8.99
N THR A 324 -20.02 8.89 7.69
CA THR A 324 -21.23 8.70 6.88
C THR A 324 -21.49 7.20 6.84
N TRP A 325 -22.34 6.72 7.75
CA TRP A 325 -22.62 5.32 7.96
C TRP A 325 -23.36 4.77 6.74
N LEU A 326 -22.63 4.12 5.83
CA LEU A 326 -23.19 3.44 4.68
C LEU A 326 -23.73 2.08 5.14
N PHE A 327 -25.04 1.88 5.04
CA PHE A 327 -25.66 0.59 5.35
C PHE A 327 -25.58 -0.35 4.14
N PRO A 328 -25.11 -1.59 4.29
CA PRO A 328 -25.16 -2.58 3.22
C PRO A 328 -26.61 -2.94 2.88
N ARG A 329 -26.94 -2.99 1.58
CA ARG A 329 -28.27 -3.39 1.11
C ARG A 329 -28.32 -4.90 0.97
N PHE A 330 -29.08 -5.57 1.83
CA PHE A 330 -29.25 -7.01 1.79
C PHE A 330 -30.38 -7.39 0.83
N THR A 331 -30.11 -8.29 -0.12
CA THR A 331 -31.15 -8.79 -1.04
C THR A 331 -31.96 -9.91 -0.41
N ARG A 332 -33.13 -10.20 -1.00
CA ARG A 332 -33.94 -11.36 -0.61
C ARG A 332 -33.18 -12.68 -0.78
N GLU A 333 -32.41 -12.80 -1.86
CA GLU A 333 -31.55 -13.96 -2.14
C GLU A 333 -30.51 -14.20 -1.05
N PHE A 334 -30.01 -13.13 -0.42
CA PHE A 334 -29.07 -13.25 0.69
C PHE A 334 -29.74 -13.86 1.92
N TYR A 335 -30.94 -13.38 2.28
CA TYR A 335 -31.71 -13.94 3.40
C TYR A 335 -32.09 -15.40 3.15
N ASP A 336 -32.58 -15.73 1.96
CA ASP A 336 -32.91 -17.11 1.58
C ASP A 336 -31.65 -18.01 1.64
N SER A 337 -30.49 -17.46 1.26
CA SER A 337 -29.22 -18.20 1.34
C SER A 337 -28.65 -18.33 2.74
N LEU A 338 -29.06 -17.51 3.72
CA LEU A 338 -28.55 -17.55 5.10
C LEU A 338 -29.12 -18.71 5.91
N GLU A 339 -30.36 -19.14 5.61
CA GLU A 339 -31.09 -20.16 6.38
C GLU A 339 -30.37 -21.51 6.42
N ARG A 340 -29.58 -21.84 5.39
CA ARG A 340 -28.81 -23.09 5.30
C ARG A 340 -27.48 -23.08 6.06
N TRP A 341 -27.04 -21.93 6.59
CA TRP A 341 -25.73 -21.78 7.22
C TRP A 341 -25.85 -21.65 8.75
N ASP A 342 -24.80 -22.05 9.46
CA ASP A 342 -24.80 -22.04 10.92
C ASP A 342 -24.82 -20.60 11.50
N PRO A 343 -25.29 -20.41 12.75
CA PRO A 343 -25.36 -19.07 13.37
C PRO A 343 -24.01 -18.36 13.55
N ARG A 344 -22.88 -19.06 13.39
CA ARG A 344 -21.54 -18.48 13.45
C ARG A 344 -21.17 -17.86 12.10
N ILE A 345 -21.36 -18.60 11.01
CA ILE A 345 -21.16 -18.12 9.63
C ILE A 345 -22.11 -16.96 9.33
N GLN A 346 -23.36 -17.04 9.76
CA GLN A 346 -24.32 -15.93 9.60
C GLN A 346 -23.78 -14.64 10.26
N ARG A 347 -23.33 -14.70 11.51
CA ARG A 347 -22.74 -13.55 12.21
C ARG A 347 -21.51 -13.00 11.51
N THR A 348 -20.61 -13.86 11.04
CA THR A 348 -19.43 -13.42 10.28
C THR A 348 -19.82 -12.80 8.94
N ALA A 349 -20.82 -13.34 8.24
CA ALA A 349 -21.32 -12.78 6.99
C ALA A 349 -21.87 -11.36 7.18
N PHE A 350 -22.67 -11.12 8.23
CA PHE A 350 -23.12 -9.77 8.57
C PHE A 350 -21.94 -8.85 8.93
N LYS A 351 -21.02 -9.30 9.79
CA LYS A 351 -19.83 -8.51 10.18
C LYS A 351 -19.02 -8.07 8.96
N GLN A 352 -18.76 -8.99 8.02
CA GLN A 352 -18.04 -8.68 6.79
C GLN A 352 -18.86 -7.80 5.84
N ALA A 353 -20.19 -7.94 5.79
CA ALA A 353 -21.05 -7.06 5.01
C ALA A 353 -21.02 -5.61 5.50
N PHE A 354 -21.02 -5.38 6.83
CA PHE A 354 -20.89 -4.04 7.40
C PHE A 354 -19.48 -3.46 7.15
N LEU A 355 -18.43 -4.26 7.34
CA LEU A 355 -17.06 -3.87 6.99
C LEU A 355 -16.93 -3.50 5.50
N LEU A 356 -17.61 -4.21 4.62
CA LEU A 356 -17.61 -3.90 3.18
C LEU A 356 -18.27 -2.56 2.88
N ALA A 357 -19.31 -2.19 3.63
CA ALA A 357 -20.00 -0.92 3.47
C ALA A 357 -19.19 0.26 4.03
N GLU A 358 -18.45 0.05 5.12
CA GLU A 358 -17.52 1.05 5.69
C GLU A 358 -16.27 1.24 4.84
N ASN A 359 -15.61 0.13 4.44
CA ASN A 359 -14.39 0.15 3.65
C ASN A 359 -14.25 -1.10 2.77
N HIS A 360 -14.65 -0.96 1.50
CA HIS A 360 -14.56 -2.03 0.52
C HIS A 360 -13.13 -2.50 0.18
N ARG A 361 -12.09 -1.74 0.55
CA ARG A 361 -10.67 -2.10 0.35
C ARG A 361 -9.99 -2.53 1.65
N HIS A 362 -10.76 -2.83 2.68
CA HIS A 362 -10.19 -3.24 3.94
C HIS A 362 -9.33 -4.51 3.76
N PRO A 363 -8.08 -4.56 4.25
CA PRO A 363 -7.16 -5.67 3.98
C PRO A 363 -7.64 -7.03 4.50
N SER A 364 -8.53 -7.06 5.51
CA SER A 364 -9.17 -8.31 5.96
C SER A 364 -10.22 -8.85 4.98
N LEU A 365 -10.76 -7.98 4.13
CA LEU A 365 -11.70 -8.30 3.08
C LEU A 365 -10.89 -8.60 1.82
N ARG A 366 -10.46 -9.85 1.67
CA ARG A 366 -9.84 -10.37 0.43
C ARG A 366 -10.88 -10.43 -0.70
N ALA A 367 -11.37 -9.27 -1.11
CA ALA A 367 -12.39 -9.11 -2.13
C ALA A 367 -11.77 -9.38 -3.50
N ILE A 368 -12.19 -10.47 -4.14
CA ILE A 368 -11.72 -10.88 -5.46
C ILE A 368 -12.85 -10.61 -6.47
N PRO A 369 -12.58 -9.92 -7.59
CA PRO A 369 -13.58 -9.74 -8.63
C PRO A 369 -13.95 -11.09 -9.27
N LEU A 370 -15.23 -11.28 -9.61
CA LEU A 370 -15.69 -12.49 -10.28
C LEU A 370 -15.41 -12.43 -11.79
N GLU A 371 -14.76 -13.48 -12.32
CA GLU A 371 -14.35 -13.54 -13.71
C GLU A 371 -15.55 -13.58 -14.68
N GLY A 372 -15.65 -12.53 -15.49
CA GLY A 372 -16.67 -12.40 -16.53
C GLY A 372 -18.00 -11.81 -16.06
N ILE A 373 -18.10 -11.26 -14.85
CA ILE A 373 -19.24 -10.41 -14.45
C ILE A 373 -18.71 -9.12 -13.78
N PRO A 374 -18.62 -8.01 -14.54
CA PRO A 374 -18.16 -6.73 -13.99
C PRO A 374 -19.03 -6.27 -12.82
N GLY A 375 -18.41 -5.73 -11.77
CA GLY A 375 -19.10 -5.20 -10.59
C GLY A 375 -19.50 -6.23 -9.53
N TYR A 376 -19.25 -7.53 -9.78
CA TYR A 376 -19.47 -8.61 -8.81
C TYR A 376 -18.17 -9.04 -8.18
N TYR A 377 -18.22 -9.28 -6.87
CA TYR A 377 -17.06 -9.58 -6.06
C TYR A 377 -17.40 -10.69 -5.08
N ARG A 378 -16.37 -11.47 -4.70
CA ARG A 378 -16.46 -12.51 -3.67
C ARG A 378 -15.54 -12.19 -2.50
N VAL A 379 -16.01 -12.46 -1.29
CA VAL A 379 -15.20 -12.44 -0.06
C VAL A 379 -15.28 -13.79 0.62
N ARG A 380 -14.16 -14.23 1.20
CA ARG A 380 -14.09 -15.44 2.02
C ARG A 380 -14.69 -15.19 3.40
N ILE A 381 -15.73 -15.94 3.78
CA ILE A 381 -16.32 -15.90 5.12
C ILE A 381 -15.78 -17.04 6.00
N ALA A 382 -15.63 -18.24 5.40
CA ALA A 382 -15.05 -19.42 6.03
C ALA A 382 -14.22 -20.20 5.00
N THR A 383 -13.69 -21.38 5.34
CA THR A 383 -12.90 -22.21 4.41
C THR A 383 -13.64 -22.47 3.10
N ASP A 384 -14.89 -22.91 3.21
CA ASP A 384 -15.70 -23.31 2.06
C ASP A 384 -16.89 -22.37 1.81
N VAL A 385 -17.00 -21.27 2.56
CA VAL A 385 -18.11 -20.32 2.39
C VAL A 385 -17.63 -19.00 1.79
N ARG A 386 -18.36 -18.52 0.79
CA ARG A 386 -18.11 -17.27 0.08
C ARG A 386 -19.33 -16.37 0.14
N LEU A 387 -19.09 -15.09 0.43
CA LEU A 387 -20.09 -14.04 0.33
C LEU A 387 -19.94 -13.37 -1.03
N ILE A 388 -21.03 -13.33 -1.78
CA ILE A 388 -21.10 -12.61 -3.06
C ILE A 388 -21.78 -11.27 -2.83
N TYR A 389 -21.16 -10.23 -3.35
CA TYR A 389 -21.70 -8.89 -3.29
C TYR A 389 -21.47 -8.16 -4.61
N ARG A 390 -22.32 -7.18 -4.87
CA ARG A 390 -22.23 -6.28 -6.03
C ARG A 390 -21.98 -4.87 -5.55
N ARG A 391 -21.19 -4.13 -6.32
CA ARG A 391 -20.97 -2.70 -6.11
C ARG A 391 -21.73 -1.92 -7.16
N SER A 392 -22.37 -0.82 -6.76
CA SER A 392 -22.95 0.11 -7.72
C SER A 392 -21.85 0.89 -8.45
N GLU A 393 -22.17 1.41 -9.64
CA GLU A 393 -21.23 2.18 -10.48
C GLU A 393 -20.66 3.42 -9.79
N ASN A 394 -21.38 3.94 -8.79
CA ASN A 394 -20.96 5.10 -8.00
C ASN A 394 -20.11 4.75 -6.77
N GLU A 395 -19.74 3.47 -6.58
CA GLU A 395 -18.90 2.94 -5.50
C GLU A 395 -19.40 3.18 -4.06
N ARG A 396 -20.53 3.87 -3.87
CA ARG A 396 -21.11 4.24 -2.58
C ARG A 396 -22.11 3.24 -2.01
N GLU A 397 -22.59 2.29 -2.83
CA GLU A 397 -23.54 1.28 -2.38
C GLU A 397 -22.99 -0.13 -2.58
N VAL A 398 -23.11 -0.92 -1.52
CA VAL A 398 -22.74 -2.33 -1.47
C VAL A 398 -24.03 -3.13 -1.34
N GLU A 399 -24.29 -3.99 -2.32
CA GLU A 399 -25.41 -4.91 -2.31
C GLU A 399 -24.92 -6.31 -2.00
N ILE A 400 -25.41 -6.88 -0.91
CA ILE A 400 -25.07 -8.23 -0.50
C ILE A 400 -26.05 -9.20 -1.14
N LEU A 401 -25.53 -10.10 -1.99
CA LEU A 401 -26.35 -10.91 -2.88
C LEU A 401 -26.62 -12.30 -2.34
N SER A 402 -25.59 -13.06 -1.97
CA SER A 402 -25.78 -14.45 -1.54
C SER A 402 -24.58 -14.99 -0.78
N LEU A 403 -24.83 -15.94 0.11
CA LEU A 403 -23.83 -16.74 0.80
C LEU A 403 -23.81 -18.14 0.20
N ILE A 404 -22.71 -18.52 -0.45
CA ILE A 404 -22.59 -19.75 -1.22
C ILE A 404 -21.42 -20.61 -0.78
N ASP A 405 -21.50 -21.90 -1.10
CA ASP A 405 -20.36 -22.80 -0.99
C ASP A 405 -19.32 -22.46 -2.07
N ARG A 406 -18.07 -22.78 -1.81
CA ARG A 406 -16.95 -22.67 -2.75
C ARG A 406 -17.22 -23.48 -4.00
N GLU A 407 -17.79 -24.68 -3.87
CA GLU A 407 -18.05 -25.58 -5.01
C GLU A 407 -19.16 -25.04 -5.93
N ASP A 408 -20.11 -24.31 -5.37
CA ASP A 408 -21.24 -23.72 -6.10
C ASP A 408 -20.89 -22.42 -6.83
N LEU A 409 -19.66 -21.91 -6.68
CA LEU A 409 -19.28 -20.61 -7.22
C LEU A 409 -19.37 -20.56 -8.75
N ASP A 410 -18.87 -21.57 -9.45
CA ASP A 410 -18.89 -21.60 -10.92
C ASP A 410 -20.32 -21.67 -11.45
N ARG A 411 -21.20 -22.40 -10.74
CA ARG A 411 -22.63 -22.49 -11.04
C ARG A 411 -23.30 -21.13 -10.84
N TYR A 412 -23.00 -20.44 -9.75
CA TYR A 412 -23.51 -19.10 -9.47
C TYR A 412 -23.07 -18.11 -10.56
N VAL A 413 -21.80 -18.11 -10.96
CA VAL A 413 -21.27 -17.23 -12.02
C VAL A 413 -21.97 -17.51 -13.36
N ARG A 414 -22.24 -18.77 -13.73
CA ARG A 414 -22.99 -19.09 -14.96
C ARG A 414 -24.43 -18.58 -14.90
N GLN A 415 -25.10 -18.72 -13.76
CA GLN A 415 -26.47 -18.24 -13.57
C GLN A 415 -26.54 -16.70 -13.58
N ALA A 416 -25.58 -16.05 -12.94
CA ALA A 416 -25.49 -14.59 -12.87
C ALA A 416 -25.07 -13.94 -14.20
N LYS A 417 -24.43 -14.67 -15.13
CA LYS A 417 -24.16 -14.23 -16.52
C LYS A 417 -25.39 -14.23 -17.42
N THR A 418 -26.42 -15.00 -17.05
CA THR A 418 -27.65 -15.15 -17.85
C THR A 418 -28.75 -14.20 -17.39
N ARG A 419 -28.59 -13.63 -16.18
CA ARG A 419 -29.40 -12.53 -15.65
C ARG A 419 -28.84 -11.20 -16.14
#